data_AF-A0A1I2L8H9-F1
#
_entry.id   AF-A0A1I2L8H9-F1
#
_cell.length_a   1.000
_cell.length_b   1.000
_cell.length_c   1.000
_cell.angle_alpha   90.00
_cell.angle_beta   90.00
_cell.angle_gamma   90.00
#
_symmetry.space_group_name_H-M   'P 1'
#
loop_
_entity.id
_entity.type
_entity.pdbx_description
1 polymer ?
#
loop_
_entity_poly.entity_id
_entity_poly.type
_entity_poly.pdbx_seq_one_letter_code
_entity_poly.pdbx_strand_id
1 'polypeptide(L)'
;MMKARVYYILWIIFLLIANVFINTAGAFILLVLTIMITLLSLFIYLFTSPKISIIVKFPENTDKKKTAHGNIQVINKGYLPYVRIKFTLYGENLLTGEKVEFPVQVSVPSFGKIDIPVKIKDDFCGKIDFSATDMKIYDVFLLTYRSKSCEVKGNMLVLPDWISSDIRINNANHTDLEATDYSDSKSGFDMSEPFGYREYIQGDSPKSINWKLTQKLDNLIVREGGNPVSRLVLILLNTGVSNQDELPEYKVIDTMIEVNVALSRILLANGIAHGMAWQDQKSNEFNIYEINSEDDLADIILKLLSLQIKVDEISCLEHYMKNCKDHDFSNILCVSPVVPPSELLQYQRTTVLLVEKEKTQEVYEDGKAEIIPFSSDSMKTDLLNIRI
;
A
#
# COMPACT_ATOMS: atom_id res chain seq x y z
N MET A 1 -34.46 -13.10 -11.91
CA MET A 1 -35.55 -13.49 -10.99
C MET A 1 -36.90 -13.39 -11.65
N MET A 2 -37.36 -12.21 -12.10
CA MET A 2 -38.70 -12.05 -12.70
C MET A 2 -38.97 -13.05 -13.85
N LYS A 3 -38.02 -13.20 -14.78
CA LYS A 3 -38.13 -14.19 -15.88
C LYS A 3 -38.28 -15.64 -15.38
N ALA A 4 -37.50 -16.06 -14.38
CA ALA A 4 -37.56 -17.42 -13.84
C ALA A 4 -38.88 -17.70 -13.12
N ARG A 5 -39.37 -16.73 -12.33
CA ARG A 5 -40.70 -16.83 -11.69
C ARG A 5 -41.81 -16.92 -12.72
N VAL A 6 -41.75 -16.12 -13.78
CA VAL A 6 -42.73 -16.17 -14.89
C VAL A 6 -42.67 -17.52 -15.60
N TYR A 7 -41.48 -18.03 -15.96
CA TYR A 7 -41.37 -19.35 -16.57
C TYR A 7 -41.87 -20.47 -15.67
N TYR A 8 -41.61 -20.40 -14.36
CA TYR A 8 -42.13 -21.37 -13.40
C TYR A 8 -43.65 -21.31 -13.30
N ILE A 9 -44.25 -20.11 -13.24
CA ILE A 9 -45.71 -19.94 -13.21
C ILE A 9 -46.33 -20.45 -14.52
N LEU A 10 -45.75 -20.11 -15.68
CA LEU A 10 -46.21 -20.60 -16.98
C LEU A 10 -46.12 -22.12 -17.08
N TRP A 11 -45.06 -22.73 -16.52
CA TRP A 11 -44.93 -24.19 -16.43
C TRP A 11 -46.04 -24.81 -15.59
N ILE A 12 -46.35 -24.25 -14.42
CA ILE A 12 -47.46 -24.72 -13.57
C ILE A 12 -48.81 -24.56 -14.28
N ILE A 13 -49.06 -23.43 -14.96
CA ILE A 13 -50.28 -23.21 -15.74
C ILE A 13 -50.38 -24.24 -16.87
N PHE A 14 -49.29 -24.50 -17.59
CA PHE A 14 -49.24 -25.51 -18.64
C PHE A 14 -49.58 -26.90 -18.09
N LEU A 15 -49.01 -27.29 -16.94
CA LEU A 15 -49.32 -28.57 -16.30
C LEU A 15 -50.78 -28.66 -15.84
N LEU A 16 -51.36 -27.56 -15.33
CA LEU A 16 -52.77 -27.50 -14.98
C LEU A 16 -53.68 -27.69 -16.19
N ILE A 17 -53.38 -27.00 -17.30
CA ILE A 17 -54.11 -27.14 -18.56
C ILE A 17 -54.00 -28.58 -19.08
N ALA A 18 -52.79 -29.13 -19.13
CA ALA A 18 -52.56 -30.52 -19.55
C ALA A 18 -53.32 -31.53 -18.66
N ASN A 19 -53.42 -31.26 -17.36
CA ASN A 19 -54.19 -32.09 -16.45
C ASN A 19 -55.69 -32.13 -16.81
N VAL A 20 -56.27 -30.96 -17.12
CA VAL A 20 -57.69 -30.83 -17.52
C VAL A 20 -57.96 -31.54 -18.85
N PHE A 21 -57.07 -31.40 -19.84
CA PHE A 21 -57.27 -31.98 -21.17
C PHE A 21 -57.00 -33.49 -21.24
N ILE A 22 -55.93 -33.97 -20.57
CA ILE A 22 -55.52 -35.38 -20.63
C ILE A 22 -56.32 -36.22 -19.63
N ASN A 23 -56.66 -35.64 -18.46
CA ASN A 23 -57.42 -36.27 -17.37
C ASN A 23 -56.94 -37.70 -17.00
N THR A 24 -55.62 -37.89 -16.97
CA THR A 24 -55.00 -39.15 -16.54
C THR A 24 -54.35 -38.99 -15.17
N ALA A 25 -54.29 -40.09 -14.42
CA ALA A 25 -53.56 -40.14 -13.14
C ALA A 25 -52.08 -39.72 -13.31
N GLY A 26 -51.46 -40.03 -14.45
CA GLY A 26 -50.07 -39.64 -14.74
C GLY A 26 -49.86 -38.13 -14.78
N ALA A 27 -50.75 -37.38 -15.43
CA ALA A 27 -50.68 -35.92 -15.48
C ALA A 27 -50.85 -35.28 -14.09
N PHE A 28 -51.68 -35.90 -13.24
CA PHE A 28 -51.88 -35.43 -11.86
C PHE A 28 -50.66 -35.69 -10.98
N ILE A 29 -50.08 -36.89 -11.06
CA ILE A 29 -48.86 -37.26 -10.34
C ILE A 29 -47.70 -36.31 -10.71
N LEU A 30 -47.54 -35.98 -11.99
CA LEU A 30 -46.48 -35.08 -12.45
C LEU A 30 -46.62 -33.67 -11.86
N LEU A 31 -47.84 -33.13 -11.79
CA LEU A 31 -48.11 -31.84 -11.16
C LEU A 31 -47.77 -31.86 -9.66
N VAL A 32 -48.25 -32.86 -8.93
CA VAL A 32 -47.97 -33.02 -7.49
C VAL A 32 -46.46 -33.17 -7.25
N LEU A 33 -45.78 -33.96 -8.06
CA LEU A 33 -44.33 -34.17 -7.96
C LEU A 33 -43.54 -32.88 -8.23
N THR A 34 -43.95 -32.07 -9.22
CA THR A 34 -43.31 -30.78 -9.54
C THR A 34 -43.43 -29.79 -8.37
N ILE A 35 -44.60 -29.74 -7.73
CA ILE A 35 -44.81 -28.87 -6.56
C ILE A 35 -43.99 -29.39 -5.39
N MET A 36 -44.04 -30.70 -5.11
CA MET A 36 -43.32 -31.32 -4.00
C MET A 36 -41.80 -31.16 -4.13
N ILE A 37 -41.24 -31.37 -5.32
CA ILE A 37 -39.79 -31.21 -5.54
C ILE A 37 -39.35 -29.75 -5.37
N THR A 38 -40.19 -28.79 -5.81
CA THR A 38 -39.90 -27.37 -5.64
C THR A 38 -39.95 -26.98 -4.17
N LEU A 39 -40.98 -27.39 -3.43
CA LEU A 39 -41.09 -27.14 -1.99
C LEU A 39 -39.94 -27.78 -1.21
N LEU A 40 -39.59 -29.02 -1.53
CA LEU A 40 -38.46 -29.72 -0.89
C LEU A 40 -37.13 -29.02 -1.18
N SER A 41 -36.91 -28.59 -2.43
CA SER A 41 -35.69 -27.86 -2.80
C SER A 41 -35.57 -26.51 -2.08
N LEU A 42 -36.69 -25.80 -1.92
CA LEU A 42 -36.76 -24.54 -1.20
C LEU A 42 -36.51 -24.77 0.29
N PHE A 43 -37.10 -25.81 0.87
CA PHE A 43 -36.88 -26.20 2.26
C PHE A 43 -35.40 -26.48 2.51
N ILE A 44 -34.78 -27.36 1.72
CA ILE A 44 -33.34 -27.66 1.83
C ILE A 44 -32.50 -26.38 1.69
N TYR A 45 -32.80 -25.54 0.71
CA TYR A 45 -32.12 -24.26 0.50
C TYR A 45 -32.25 -23.31 1.71
N LEU A 46 -33.41 -23.27 2.37
CA LEU A 46 -33.66 -22.43 3.53
C LEU A 46 -32.94 -22.93 4.79
N PHE A 47 -32.84 -24.24 4.99
CA PHE A 47 -32.17 -24.80 6.18
C PHE A 47 -30.64 -24.94 6.01
N THR A 48 -30.12 -24.78 4.80
CA THR A 48 -28.68 -24.92 4.53
C THR A 48 -27.99 -23.57 4.51
N SER A 49 -26.95 -23.41 5.35
CA SER A 49 -26.07 -22.24 5.29
C SER A 49 -25.02 -22.42 4.19
N PRO A 50 -24.88 -21.46 3.25
CA PRO A 50 -23.94 -21.59 2.15
C PRO A 50 -22.49 -21.47 2.64
N LYS A 51 -21.66 -22.46 2.32
CA LYS A 51 -20.21 -22.48 2.64
C LYS A 51 -19.39 -22.17 1.40
N ILE A 52 -19.48 -20.92 0.94
CA ILE A 52 -18.76 -20.44 -0.25
C ILE A 52 -17.63 -19.51 0.19
N SER A 53 -16.46 -19.66 -0.42
CA SER A 53 -15.31 -18.77 -0.23
C SER A 53 -14.78 -18.29 -1.58
N ILE A 54 -14.34 -17.03 -1.64
CA ILE A 54 -13.71 -16.41 -2.80
C ILE A 54 -12.21 -16.29 -2.54
N ILE A 55 -11.38 -16.74 -3.47
CA ILE A 55 -9.93 -16.55 -3.45
C ILE A 55 -9.53 -15.88 -4.76
N VAL A 56 -8.80 -14.79 -4.68
CA VAL A 56 -8.30 -14.07 -5.85
C VAL A 56 -6.82 -14.38 -6.01
N LYS A 57 -6.44 -14.94 -7.16
CA LYS A 57 -5.06 -15.31 -7.48
C LYS A 57 -4.54 -14.42 -8.60
N PHE A 58 -3.77 -13.42 -8.24
CA PHE A 58 -2.97 -12.63 -9.17
C PHE A 58 -1.48 -12.92 -8.93
N PRO A 59 -0.59 -12.58 -9.89
CA PRO A 59 0.84 -12.47 -9.59
C PRO A 59 1.03 -11.49 -8.43
N GLU A 60 2.06 -11.71 -7.61
CA GLU A 60 2.37 -10.82 -6.48
C GLU A 60 2.66 -9.40 -6.96
N ASN A 61 3.46 -9.28 -8.03
CA ASN A 61 3.91 -8.02 -8.59
C ASN A 61 3.63 -7.96 -10.10
N THR A 62 3.32 -6.76 -10.61
CA THR A 62 3.27 -6.41 -12.04
C THR A 62 3.90 -5.04 -12.26
N ASP A 63 4.42 -4.79 -13.45
CA ASP A 63 4.88 -3.44 -13.81
C ASP A 63 3.70 -2.59 -14.31
N LYS A 64 3.87 -1.26 -14.24
CA LYS A 64 2.89 -0.30 -14.78
C LYS A 64 2.59 -0.58 -16.25
N LYS A 65 1.36 -0.30 -16.67
CA LYS A 65 0.86 -0.42 -18.05
C LYS A 65 0.88 -1.84 -18.62
N LYS A 66 1.43 -2.83 -17.91
CA LYS A 66 1.36 -4.24 -18.29
C LYS A 66 0.05 -4.85 -17.83
N THR A 67 -0.48 -5.75 -18.65
CA THR A 67 -1.72 -6.47 -18.29
C THR A 67 -1.37 -7.67 -17.43
N ALA A 68 -1.75 -7.60 -16.16
CA ALA A 68 -1.68 -8.73 -15.24
C ALA A 68 -2.84 -9.70 -15.50
N HIS A 69 -2.54 -10.98 -15.54
CA HIS A 69 -3.52 -12.06 -15.70
C HIS A 69 -3.68 -12.77 -14.37
N GLY A 70 -4.91 -12.89 -13.91
CA GLY A 70 -5.25 -13.55 -12.65
C GLY A 70 -6.50 -14.40 -12.77
N ASN A 71 -6.77 -15.17 -11.73
CA ASN A 71 -7.96 -16.03 -11.66
C ASN A 71 -8.73 -15.76 -10.38
N ILE A 72 -10.05 -15.58 -10.50
CA ILE A 72 -10.98 -15.58 -9.37
C ILE A 72 -11.43 -17.01 -9.15
N GLN A 73 -11.10 -17.58 -7.99
CA GLN A 73 -11.55 -18.91 -7.59
C GLN A 73 -12.76 -18.80 -6.66
N VAL A 74 -13.88 -19.40 -7.07
CA VAL A 74 -15.07 -19.53 -6.22
C VAL A 74 -15.17 -20.98 -5.77
N ILE A 75 -15.05 -21.21 -4.46
CA ILE A 75 -14.99 -22.56 -3.87
C ILE A 75 -16.25 -22.81 -3.05
N ASN A 76 -16.93 -23.91 -3.34
CA ASN A 76 -18.07 -24.40 -2.59
C ASN A 76 -17.64 -25.57 -1.70
N LYS A 77 -17.61 -25.36 -0.38
CA LYS A 77 -17.35 -26.41 0.62
C LYS A 77 -18.64 -27.07 1.12
N GLY A 78 -19.79 -26.67 0.57
CA GLY A 78 -21.10 -27.23 0.89
C GLY A 78 -21.44 -28.43 0.01
N TYR A 79 -22.41 -29.21 0.49
CA TYR A 79 -22.94 -30.37 -0.23
C TYR A 79 -23.94 -29.98 -1.33
N LEU A 80 -24.55 -28.79 -1.25
CA LEU A 80 -25.48 -28.31 -2.28
C LEU A 80 -24.73 -27.68 -3.45
N PRO A 81 -25.05 -28.06 -4.70
CA PRO A 81 -24.62 -27.30 -5.86
C PRO A 81 -25.44 -25.99 -5.95
N TYR A 82 -24.77 -24.89 -6.30
CA TYR A 82 -25.40 -23.59 -6.49
C TYR A 82 -25.41 -23.24 -7.97
N VAL A 83 -26.59 -23.31 -8.60
CA VAL A 83 -26.78 -23.07 -10.03
C VAL A 83 -26.49 -21.63 -10.44
N ARG A 84 -26.63 -20.68 -9.51
CA ARG A 84 -26.29 -19.29 -9.78
C ARG A 84 -25.84 -18.58 -8.52
N ILE A 85 -24.66 -18.00 -8.62
CA ILE A 85 -24.05 -17.10 -7.67
C ILE A 85 -23.74 -15.80 -8.42
N LYS A 86 -24.10 -14.66 -7.83
CA LYS A 86 -23.80 -13.33 -8.37
C LYS A 86 -23.11 -12.47 -7.34
N PHE A 87 -22.03 -11.83 -7.73
CA PHE A 87 -21.35 -10.78 -6.96
C PHE A 87 -20.54 -9.91 -7.92
N THR A 88 -20.22 -8.71 -7.50
CA THR A 88 -19.22 -7.86 -8.14
C THR A 88 -17.97 -7.85 -7.28
N LEU A 89 -16.82 -8.21 -7.88
CA LEU A 89 -15.50 -8.03 -7.30
C LEU A 89 -14.98 -6.65 -7.68
N TYR A 90 -14.33 -5.96 -6.75
CA TYR A 90 -13.63 -4.70 -6.98
C TYR A 90 -12.14 -4.91 -6.78
N GLY A 91 -11.33 -4.44 -7.72
CA GLY A 91 -9.91 -4.18 -7.48
C GLY A 91 -9.74 -2.67 -7.29
N GLU A 92 -9.35 -2.25 -6.10
CA GLU A 92 -9.13 -0.84 -5.76
C GLU A 92 -7.64 -0.58 -5.63
N ASN A 93 -7.10 0.34 -6.43
CA ASN A 93 -5.74 0.85 -6.23
C ASN A 93 -5.75 1.78 -5.01
N LEU A 94 -5.04 1.41 -3.94
CA LEU A 94 -5.08 2.14 -2.67
C LEU A 94 -4.46 3.55 -2.77
N LEU A 95 -3.48 3.76 -3.65
CA LEU A 95 -2.82 5.05 -3.85
C LEU A 95 -3.72 6.05 -4.57
N THR A 96 -4.32 5.62 -5.69
CA THR A 96 -5.14 6.49 -6.55
C THR A 96 -6.62 6.50 -6.16
N GLY A 97 -7.09 5.45 -5.49
CA GLY A 97 -8.51 5.22 -5.22
C GLY A 97 -9.30 4.73 -6.45
N GLU A 98 -8.65 4.45 -7.58
CA GLU A 98 -9.32 3.93 -8.78
C GLU A 98 -9.87 2.52 -8.52
N LYS A 99 -11.10 2.27 -8.96
CA LYS A 99 -11.80 0.99 -8.75
C LYS A 99 -12.17 0.35 -10.08
N VAL A 100 -11.76 -0.89 -10.27
CA VAL A 100 -12.15 -1.71 -11.41
C VAL A 100 -13.17 -2.76 -10.96
N GLU A 101 -14.32 -2.80 -11.64
CA GLU A 101 -15.40 -3.74 -11.32
C GLU A 101 -15.36 -5.00 -12.21
N PHE A 102 -15.50 -6.17 -11.58
CA PHE A 102 -15.66 -7.45 -12.25
C PHE A 102 -17.00 -8.06 -11.85
N PRO A 103 -18.06 -7.89 -12.65
CA PRO A 103 -19.33 -8.53 -12.40
C PRO A 103 -19.22 -10.04 -12.69
N VAL A 104 -19.36 -10.85 -11.64
CA VAL A 104 -19.24 -12.31 -11.71
C VAL A 104 -20.61 -12.97 -11.59
N GLN A 105 -20.87 -13.89 -12.52
CA GLN A 105 -22.02 -14.80 -12.47
C GLN A 105 -21.58 -16.23 -12.79
N VAL A 106 -21.62 -17.13 -11.80
CA VAL A 106 -21.15 -18.52 -11.94
C VAL A 106 -22.07 -19.55 -11.29
N SER A 107 -21.87 -20.81 -11.66
CA SER A 107 -22.65 -21.96 -11.18
C SER A 107 -21.69 -22.97 -10.54
N VAL A 108 -21.61 -23.04 -9.22
CA VAL A 108 -20.54 -23.82 -8.54
C VAL A 108 -21.08 -25.19 -8.10
N PRO A 109 -20.45 -26.31 -8.50
CA PRO A 109 -20.88 -27.64 -8.10
C PRO A 109 -20.65 -27.89 -6.60
N SER A 110 -21.30 -28.93 -6.07
CA SER A 110 -21.09 -29.40 -4.69
C SER A 110 -19.64 -29.81 -4.47
N PHE A 111 -19.04 -29.40 -3.35
CA PHE A 111 -17.62 -29.68 -3.03
C PHE A 111 -16.62 -29.31 -4.13
N GLY A 112 -16.99 -28.39 -5.03
CA GLY A 112 -16.19 -28.03 -6.19
C GLY A 112 -15.67 -26.60 -6.17
N LYS A 113 -14.92 -26.26 -7.22
CA LYS A 113 -14.35 -24.93 -7.44
C LYS A 113 -14.50 -24.53 -8.90
N ILE A 114 -14.59 -23.22 -9.13
CA ILE A 114 -14.57 -22.63 -10.47
C ILE A 114 -13.52 -21.55 -10.51
N ASP A 115 -12.72 -21.58 -11.57
CA ASP A 115 -11.69 -20.60 -11.87
C ASP A 115 -12.18 -19.71 -13.01
N ILE A 116 -12.20 -18.39 -12.77
CA ILE A 116 -12.62 -17.39 -13.74
C ILE A 116 -11.39 -16.56 -14.10
N PRO A 117 -10.88 -16.64 -15.34
CA PRO A 117 -9.76 -15.81 -15.76
C PRO A 117 -10.20 -14.36 -15.86
N VAL A 118 -9.41 -13.47 -15.27
CA VAL A 118 -9.59 -12.02 -15.27
C VAL A 118 -8.27 -11.35 -15.60
N LYS A 119 -8.36 -10.14 -16.13
CA LYS A 119 -7.20 -9.33 -16.47
C LYS A 119 -7.36 -7.93 -15.92
N ILE A 120 -6.26 -7.39 -15.42
CA ILE A 120 -6.19 -6.04 -14.86
C ILE A 120 -5.01 -5.34 -15.50
N LYS A 121 -5.22 -4.09 -15.90
CA LYS A 121 -4.17 -3.20 -16.35
C LYS A 121 -4.37 -1.92 -15.56
N ASP A 122 -3.34 -1.53 -14.83
CA ASP A 122 -3.26 -0.24 -14.15
C ASP A 122 -2.13 0.56 -14.79
N ASP A 123 -2.35 1.85 -14.97
CA ASP A 123 -1.39 2.77 -15.57
C ASP A 123 -0.50 3.43 -14.51
N PHE A 124 -0.89 3.37 -13.23
CA PHE A 124 -0.20 3.97 -12.09
C PHE A 124 0.29 2.91 -11.11
N CYS A 125 1.35 3.20 -10.36
CA CYS A 125 1.82 2.34 -9.29
C CYS A 125 0.84 2.31 -8.11
N GLY A 126 0.94 1.26 -7.30
CA GLY A 126 0.16 1.11 -6.08
C GLY A 126 -0.22 -0.32 -5.77
N LYS A 127 -0.83 -0.51 -4.61
CA LYS A 127 -1.37 -1.79 -4.19
C LYS A 127 -2.83 -1.88 -4.59
N ILE A 128 -3.15 -2.89 -5.40
CA ILE A 128 -4.52 -3.25 -5.75
C ILE A 128 -5.03 -4.23 -4.71
N ASP A 129 -6.01 -3.78 -3.92
CA ASP A 129 -6.69 -4.60 -2.93
C ASP A 129 -8.03 -5.09 -3.47
N PHE A 130 -8.33 -6.38 -3.26
CA PHE A 130 -9.53 -6.99 -3.80
C PHE A 130 -10.63 -7.09 -2.75
N SER A 131 -11.79 -6.52 -3.05
CA SER A 131 -13.00 -6.62 -2.23
C SER A 131 -14.18 -7.13 -3.04
N ALA A 132 -15.24 -7.62 -2.39
CA ALA A 132 -16.46 -8.05 -3.09
C ALA A 132 -17.70 -7.49 -2.42
N THR A 133 -18.72 -7.20 -3.24
CA THR A 133 -20.09 -7.03 -2.77
C THR A 133 -20.63 -8.31 -2.12
N ASP A 134 -21.70 -8.15 -1.34
CA ASP A 134 -22.46 -9.28 -0.84
C ASP A 134 -22.88 -10.24 -1.96
N MET A 135 -22.56 -11.51 -1.76
CA MET A 135 -22.85 -12.56 -2.71
C MET A 135 -24.33 -12.91 -2.68
N LYS A 136 -24.98 -12.83 -3.84
CA LYS A 136 -26.35 -13.29 -4.06
C LYS A 136 -26.34 -14.72 -4.55
N ILE A 137 -26.72 -15.64 -3.68
CA ILE A 137 -26.74 -17.08 -3.94
C ILE A 137 -28.17 -17.49 -4.20
N TYR A 138 -28.48 -18.00 -5.39
CA TYR A 138 -29.85 -18.36 -5.78
C TYR A 138 -30.15 -19.83 -5.49
N ASP A 139 -31.43 -20.16 -5.32
CA ASP A 139 -31.92 -21.54 -5.32
C ASP A 139 -31.86 -22.17 -6.72
N VAL A 140 -32.06 -23.48 -6.79
CA VAL A 140 -32.01 -24.26 -8.06
C VAL A 140 -33.01 -23.75 -9.10
N PHE A 141 -34.20 -23.31 -8.66
CA PHE A 141 -35.26 -22.80 -9.54
C PHE A 141 -35.20 -21.27 -9.72
N LEU A 142 -34.21 -20.58 -9.13
CA LEU A 142 -33.99 -19.14 -9.20
C LEU A 142 -35.20 -18.29 -8.73
N LEU A 143 -36.03 -18.85 -7.84
CA LEU A 143 -37.20 -18.22 -7.25
C LEU A 143 -36.83 -17.24 -6.12
N THR A 144 -35.78 -17.54 -5.36
CA THR A 144 -35.29 -16.79 -4.20
C THR A 144 -33.77 -16.65 -4.21
N TYR A 145 -33.24 -15.79 -3.33
CA TYR A 145 -31.81 -15.68 -3.10
C TYR A 145 -31.50 -15.34 -1.64
N ARG A 146 -30.26 -15.59 -1.25
CA ARG A 146 -29.67 -15.21 0.04
C ARG A 146 -28.48 -14.32 -0.23
N SER A 147 -28.36 -13.26 0.57
CA SER A 147 -27.19 -12.41 0.60
C SER A 147 -26.22 -12.96 1.62
N LYS A 148 -24.95 -13.05 1.26
CA LYS A 148 -23.89 -13.43 2.19
C LYS A 148 -22.63 -12.62 1.90
N SER A 149 -22.14 -11.91 2.92
CA SER A 149 -20.82 -11.30 2.88
C SER A 149 -19.75 -12.40 2.95
N CYS A 150 -18.71 -12.24 2.15
CA CYS A 150 -17.55 -13.12 2.14
C CYS A 150 -16.30 -12.25 2.13
N GLU A 151 -15.37 -12.54 3.03
CA GLU A 151 -14.03 -11.96 2.97
C GLU A 151 -13.34 -12.44 1.69
N VAL A 152 -12.75 -11.51 0.96
CA VAL A 152 -11.93 -11.80 -0.22
C VAL A 152 -10.47 -11.75 0.21
N LYS A 153 -9.71 -12.78 -0.17
CA LYS A 153 -8.27 -12.81 0.06
C LYS A 153 -7.55 -12.68 -1.27
N GLY A 154 -6.73 -11.63 -1.37
CA GLY A 154 -5.85 -11.37 -2.51
C GLY A 154 -5.51 -9.89 -2.57
N ASN A 155 -4.27 -9.58 -2.92
CA ASN A 155 -3.81 -8.27 -3.34
C ASN A 155 -2.77 -8.45 -4.45
N MET A 156 -2.47 -7.37 -5.15
CA MET A 156 -1.44 -7.33 -6.19
C MET A 156 -0.72 -5.98 -6.11
N LEU A 157 0.59 -5.99 -6.32
CA LEU A 157 1.40 -4.77 -6.31
C LEU A 157 1.72 -4.37 -7.74
N VAL A 158 1.46 -3.11 -8.08
CA VAL A 158 1.91 -2.47 -9.30
C VAL A 158 3.16 -1.66 -8.95
N LEU A 159 4.31 -2.13 -9.41
CA LEU A 159 5.60 -1.53 -9.09
C LEU A 159 5.79 -0.19 -9.82
N PRO A 160 6.43 0.80 -9.18
CA PRO A 160 6.77 2.07 -9.83
C PRO A 160 7.87 1.89 -10.88
N ASP A 161 7.86 2.75 -11.90
CA ASP A 161 8.98 2.82 -12.86
C ASP A 161 10.12 3.59 -12.19
N TRP A 162 11.12 2.88 -11.67
CA TRP A 162 12.28 3.52 -11.08
C TRP A 162 13.34 3.85 -12.12
N ILE A 163 14.05 4.96 -11.90
CA ILE A 163 15.22 5.34 -12.69
C ILE A 163 16.40 4.44 -12.29
N SER A 164 17.25 4.06 -13.26
CA SER A 164 18.46 3.29 -12.97
C SER A 164 19.43 4.13 -12.14
N SER A 165 20.06 3.49 -11.14
CA SER A 165 20.92 4.08 -10.11
C SER A 165 22.27 4.61 -10.61
N ASP A 166 22.43 4.86 -11.92
CA ASP A 166 23.69 5.35 -12.51
C ASP A 166 23.93 6.86 -12.23
N ILE A 167 23.04 7.50 -11.47
CA ILE A 167 23.12 8.90 -11.10
C ILE A 167 24.09 9.04 -9.92
N ARG A 168 25.29 9.55 -10.20
CA ARG A 168 26.26 9.94 -9.17
C ARG A 168 25.97 11.37 -8.73
N ILE A 169 25.77 11.57 -7.43
CA ILE A 169 25.68 12.92 -6.87
C ILE A 169 27.06 13.56 -7.03
N ASN A 170 27.09 14.82 -7.48
CA ASN A 170 28.36 15.50 -7.74
C ASN A 170 28.97 15.93 -6.38
N ASN A 171 29.93 15.15 -5.88
CA ASN A 171 30.53 15.24 -4.54
C ASN A 171 31.32 16.52 -4.21
N ALA A 172 31.16 17.61 -4.98
CA ALA A 172 32.01 18.80 -4.87
C ALA A 172 31.88 19.56 -3.53
N ASN A 173 30.87 19.26 -2.70
CA ASN A 173 30.59 19.95 -1.44
C ASN A 173 30.64 19.05 -0.18
N HIS A 174 31.10 17.80 -0.27
CA HIS A 174 31.16 16.88 0.90
C HIS A 174 32.27 17.22 1.92
N THR A 175 32.91 18.38 1.83
CA THR A 175 34.10 18.71 2.63
C THR A 175 33.80 19.25 4.02
N ASP A 176 32.54 19.54 4.37
CA ASP A 176 32.17 20.20 5.66
C ASP A 176 31.35 19.32 6.62
N LEU A 177 31.27 18.01 6.40
CA LEU A 177 30.37 17.12 7.18
C LEU A 177 31.14 16.26 8.18
N GLU A 178 31.71 16.89 9.22
CA GLU A 178 32.00 16.17 10.46
C GLU A 178 30.66 15.83 11.14
N ALA A 179 30.39 14.55 11.41
CA ALA A 179 29.21 14.15 12.17
C ALA A 179 29.30 14.76 13.57
N THR A 180 28.40 15.69 13.89
CA THR A 180 28.34 16.33 15.21
C THR A 180 27.60 15.48 16.24
N ASP A 181 26.80 14.51 15.79
CA ASP A 181 25.89 13.75 16.64
C ASP A 181 26.28 12.27 16.74
N TYR A 182 26.27 11.75 17.96
CA TYR A 182 26.59 10.35 18.28
C TYR A 182 25.36 9.67 18.88
N SER A 183 25.21 8.37 18.62
CA SER A 183 24.08 7.57 19.12
C SER A 183 24.08 7.51 20.65
N ASP A 184 22.93 7.72 21.29
CA ASP A 184 22.71 7.48 22.73
C ASP A 184 22.34 6.02 23.06
N SER A 185 22.07 5.20 22.05
CA SER A 185 21.60 3.81 22.22
C SER A 185 22.65 2.74 21.90
N LYS A 186 23.71 3.08 21.16
CA LYS A 186 24.71 2.12 20.68
C LYS A 186 26.13 2.67 20.76
N SER A 187 27.04 1.88 21.36
CA SER A 187 28.47 2.15 21.33
C SER A 187 29.07 1.90 19.94
N GLY A 188 30.10 2.66 19.61
CA GLY A 188 30.82 2.61 18.34
C GLY A 188 32.35 2.61 18.52
N PHE A 189 33.05 2.99 17.46
CA PHE A 189 34.51 2.90 17.38
C PHE A 189 35.21 4.25 17.56
N ASP A 190 34.46 5.36 17.59
CA ASP A 190 35.06 6.69 17.71
C ASP A 190 35.42 7.01 19.16
N MET A 191 36.71 7.11 19.45
CA MET A 191 37.21 7.38 20.80
C MET A 191 37.30 8.87 21.13
N SER A 192 36.95 9.74 20.17
CA SER A 192 36.95 11.20 20.33
C SER A 192 35.83 11.65 21.27
N GLU A 193 34.66 11.03 21.13
CA GLU A 193 33.49 11.24 21.99
C GLU A 193 33.11 9.93 22.71
N PRO A 194 33.15 9.85 24.05
CA PRO A 194 32.82 8.63 24.78
C PRO A 194 31.30 8.43 24.88
N PHE A 195 30.78 7.35 24.30
CA PHE A 195 29.40 6.89 24.49
C PHE A 195 29.09 6.62 25.96
N GLY A 196 30.05 6.02 26.66
CA GLY A 196 29.88 5.58 28.03
C GLY A 196 31.18 5.07 28.65
N TYR A 197 31.06 4.64 29.90
CA TYR A 197 32.14 4.07 30.68
C TYR A 197 31.71 2.71 31.23
N ARG A 198 32.58 1.70 31.07
CA ARG A 198 32.36 0.37 31.64
C ARG A 198 33.64 -0.17 32.28
N GLU A 199 33.49 -1.23 33.07
CA GLU A 199 34.65 -1.95 33.60
C GLU A 199 35.41 -2.69 32.50
N TYR A 200 36.73 -2.77 32.67
CA TYR A 200 37.65 -3.46 31.78
C TYR A 200 37.35 -4.96 31.72
N ILE A 201 37.28 -5.50 30.51
CA ILE A 201 37.17 -6.93 30.24
C ILE A 201 38.46 -7.39 29.54
N GLN A 202 38.89 -8.61 29.84
CA GLN A 202 40.09 -9.18 29.22
C GLN A 202 39.96 -9.20 27.70
N GLY A 203 40.87 -8.49 27.01
CA GLY A 203 40.83 -8.30 25.56
C GLY A 203 40.66 -6.84 25.14
N ASP A 204 40.23 -5.96 26.06
CA ASP A 204 40.13 -4.53 25.78
C ASP A 204 41.51 -3.89 25.59
N SER A 205 41.57 -2.94 24.66
CA SER A 205 42.79 -2.20 24.34
C SER A 205 43.24 -1.33 25.53
N PRO A 206 44.52 -1.35 25.92
CA PRO A 206 45.04 -0.43 26.93
C PRO A 206 44.85 1.06 26.58
N LYS A 207 44.67 1.38 25.29
CA LYS A 207 44.46 2.76 24.81
C LYS A 207 43.06 3.30 25.13
N SER A 208 42.07 2.44 25.35
CA SER A 208 40.71 2.86 25.70
C SER A 208 40.51 3.07 27.20
N ILE A 209 41.53 2.82 28.03
CA ILE A 209 41.45 2.98 29.49
C ILE A 209 41.38 4.47 29.86
N ASN A 210 40.36 4.83 30.64
CA ASN A 210 40.27 6.16 31.25
C ASN A 210 41.01 6.17 32.59
N TRP A 211 42.30 6.50 32.55
CA TRP A 211 43.16 6.53 33.73
C TRP A 211 42.65 7.46 34.85
N LYS A 212 41.98 8.57 34.49
CA LYS A 212 41.45 9.54 35.47
C LYS A 212 40.23 9.00 36.23
N LEU A 213 39.36 8.24 35.56
CA LEU A 213 38.19 7.61 36.18
C LEU A 213 38.60 6.34 36.95
N THR A 214 39.55 5.58 36.39
CA THR A 214 40.16 4.42 37.05
C THR A 214 40.76 4.80 38.41
N GLN A 215 41.53 5.90 38.47
CA GLN A 215 42.12 6.39 39.72
C GLN A 215 41.07 6.82 40.78
N LYS A 216 39.87 7.23 40.36
CA LYS A 216 38.81 7.66 41.29
C LYS A 216 37.97 6.50 41.81
N LEU A 217 37.82 5.44 41.03
CA LEU A 217 36.92 4.32 41.32
C LEU A 217 37.67 3.06 41.76
N ASP A 218 39.00 3.08 41.78
CA ASP A 218 39.90 1.96 42.09
C ASP A 218 39.69 0.68 41.24
N ASN A 219 38.90 0.78 40.17
CA ASN A 219 38.65 -0.27 39.17
C ASN A 219 39.06 0.22 37.78
N LEU A 220 39.57 -0.69 36.93
CA LEU A 220 39.94 -0.35 35.54
C LEU A 220 38.70 0.01 34.73
N ILE A 221 38.57 1.27 34.32
CA ILE A 221 37.47 1.79 33.53
C ILE A 221 37.90 2.03 32.09
N VAL A 222 37.12 1.50 31.15
CA VAL A 222 37.31 1.64 29.70
C VAL A 222 36.26 2.60 29.14
N ARG A 223 36.69 3.47 28.22
CA ARG A 223 35.82 4.32 27.42
C ARG A 223 35.24 3.48 26.28
N GLU A 224 33.93 3.53 26.13
CA GLU A 224 33.28 3.03 24.92
C GLU A 224 33.20 4.17 23.92
N GLY A 225 33.64 3.92 22.68
CA GLY A 225 33.61 4.92 21.65
C GLY A 225 32.17 5.29 21.27
N GLY A 226 31.95 6.52 20.88
CA GLY A 226 30.72 6.98 20.25
C GLY A 226 30.49 6.25 18.92
N ASN A 227 29.22 6.02 18.58
CA ASN A 227 28.82 5.65 17.24
C ASN A 227 28.33 6.90 16.52
N PRO A 228 29.11 7.51 15.61
CA PRO A 228 28.68 8.71 14.89
C PRO A 228 27.43 8.37 14.08
N VAL A 229 26.35 9.11 14.30
CA VAL A 229 25.09 8.96 13.57
C VAL A 229 25.06 10.05 12.52
N SER A 230 25.53 9.74 11.31
CA SER A 230 25.41 10.64 10.18
C SER A 230 23.98 10.61 9.63
N ARG A 231 23.01 11.18 10.34
CA ARG A 231 21.64 11.36 9.82
C ARG A 231 21.60 12.61 8.95
N LEU A 232 22.14 12.49 7.75
CA LEU A 232 22.34 13.65 6.88
C LEU A 232 21.07 14.02 6.11
N VAL A 233 20.25 13.04 5.72
CA VAL A 233 19.13 13.27 4.79
C VAL A 233 17.86 12.57 5.26
N LEU A 234 16.75 13.31 5.28
CA LEU A 234 15.40 12.79 5.47
C LEU A 234 14.56 13.05 4.22
N ILE A 235 13.93 12.03 3.67
CA ILE A 235 12.93 12.16 2.60
C ILE A 235 11.54 12.19 3.24
N LEU A 236 10.85 13.33 3.15
CA LEU A 236 9.47 13.49 3.57
C LEU A 236 8.53 13.32 2.38
N LEU A 237 7.56 12.41 2.49
CA LEU A 237 6.49 12.27 1.51
C LEU A 237 5.22 12.91 2.05
N ASN A 238 4.69 13.90 1.33
CA ASN A 238 3.43 14.49 1.70
C ASN A 238 2.25 13.57 1.33
N THR A 239 1.50 13.12 2.33
CA THR A 239 0.30 12.30 2.19
C THR A 239 -0.99 13.05 2.52
N GLY A 240 -0.87 14.31 2.95
CA GLY A 240 -1.97 15.17 3.39
C GLY A 240 -2.09 16.43 2.53
N VAL A 241 -3.30 16.76 2.11
CA VAL A 241 -3.60 18.05 1.44
C VAL A 241 -4.62 18.83 2.26
N SER A 242 -4.55 20.16 2.27
CA SER A 242 -5.42 20.95 3.15
C SER A 242 -6.88 20.99 2.67
N ASN A 243 -7.13 20.86 1.36
CA ASN A 243 -8.47 20.92 0.77
C ASN A 243 -8.76 19.73 -0.15
N GLN A 244 -10.05 19.37 -0.29
CA GLN A 244 -10.49 18.33 -1.25
C GLN A 244 -10.20 18.72 -2.70
N ASP A 245 -10.30 20.00 -3.03
CA ASP A 245 -10.03 20.51 -4.39
C ASP A 245 -8.53 20.47 -4.76
N GLU A 246 -7.66 20.28 -3.77
CA GLU A 246 -6.20 20.17 -3.92
C GLU A 246 -5.72 18.71 -3.95
N LEU A 247 -6.64 17.73 -3.94
CA LEU A 247 -6.26 16.32 -4.06
C LEU A 247 -5.50 16.10 -5.38
N PRO A 248 -4.27 15.56 -5.32
CA PRO A 248 -3.44 15.40 -6.48
C PRO A 248 -4.07 14.44 -7.50
N GLU A 249 -3.94 14.76 -8.79
CA GLU A 249 -4.30 13.83 -9.86
C GLU A 249 -3.49 12.52 -9.74
N TYR A 250 -4.02 11.40 -10.23
CA TYR A 250 -3.36 10.09 -10.14
C TYR A 250 -1.93 10.07 -10.69
N LYS A 251 -1.67 10.83 -11.77
CA LYS A 251 -0.33 10.98 -12.36
C LYS A 251 0.67 11.66 -11.40
N VAL A 252 0.19 12.63 -10.62
CA VAL A 252 1.01 13.34 -9.62
C VAL A 252 1.36 12.40 -8.47
N ILE A 253 0.38 11.63 -7.99
CA ILE A 253 0.59 10.60 -6.94
C ILE A 253 1.63 9.57 -7.38
N ASP A 254 1.47 9.02 -8.58
CA ASP A 254 2.41 8.06 -9.18
C ASP A 254 3.83 8.65 -9.24
N THR A 255 3.95 9.90 -9.72
CA THR A 255 5.25 10.58 -9.84
C THR A 255 5.87 10.85 -8.46
N MET A 256 5.08 11.23 -7.45
CA MET A 256 5.59 11.44 -6.09
C MET A 256 6.21 10.17 -5.51
N ILE A 257 5.54 9.02 -5.69
CA ILE A 257 6.04 7.73 -5.26
C ILE A 257 7.34 7.39 -6.00
N GLU A 258 7.38 7.59 -7.32
CA GLU A 258 8.57 7.35 -8.13
C GLU A 258 9.76 8.20 -7.72
N VAL A 259 9.53 9.49 -7.45
CA VAL A 259 10.57 10.42 -6.97
C VAL A 259 11.12 9.96 -5.63
N ASN A 260 10.25 9.56 -4.69
CA ASN A 260 10.69 9.04 -3.39
C ASN A 260 11.58 7.81 -3.52
N VAL A 261 11.14 6.83 -4.33
CA VAL A 261 11.92 5.59 -4.55
C VAL A 261 13.23 5.89 -5.28
N ALA A 262 13.20 6.77 -6.28
CA ALA A 262 14.39 7.16 -7.04
C ALA A 262 15.43 7.87 -6.15
N LEU A 263 15.02 8.85 -5.34
CA LEU A 263 15.91 9.56 -4.40
C LEU A 263 16.55 8.60 -3.41
N SER A 264 15.73 7.72 -2.82
CA SER A 264 16.21 6.72 -1.87
C SER A 264 17.30 5.83 -2.49
N ARG A 265 17.10 5.36 -3.72
CA ARG A 265 18.12 4.57 -4.42
C ARG A 265 19.37 5.34 -4.79
N ILE A 266 19.23 6.61 -5.19
CA ILE A 266 20.37 7.47 -5.49
C ILE A 266 21.22 7.64 -4.22
N LEU A 267 20.60 7.88 -3.05
CA LEU A 267 21.31 7.98 -1.77
C LEU A 267 22.02 6.67 -1.41
N LEU A 268 21.34 5.53 -1.51
CA LEU A 268 21.94 4.21 -1.26
C LEU A 268 23.10 3.90 -2.22
N ALA A 269 22.95 4.22 -3.51
CA ALA A 269 24.00 4.01 -4.51
C ALA A 269 25.27 4.85 -4.24
N ASN A 270 25.12 5.99 -3.56
CA ASN A 270 26.24 6.83 -3.10
C ASN A 270 26.70 6.47 -1.68
N GLY A 271 26.14 5.43 -1.06
CA GLY A 271 26.52 4.96 0.29
C GLY A 271 26.04 5.86 1.43
N ILE A 272 25.01 6.68 1.19
CA ILE A 272 24.44 7.59 2.18
C ILE A 272 23.23 6.91 2.81
N ALA A 273 23.28 6.70 4.13
CA ALA A 273 22.11 6.27 4.91
C ALA A 273 21.14 7.45 5.09
N HIS A 274 19.84 7.19 4.97
CA HIS A 274 18.82 8.22 5.03
C HIS A 274 17.55 7.74 5.71
N GLY A 275 16.77 8.69 6.21
CA GLY A 275 15.42 8.44 6.69
C GLY A 275 14.39 8.63 5.57
N MET A 276 13.30 7.89 5.61
CA MET A 276 12.09 8.19 4.86
C MET A 276 10.91 8.28 5.82
N ALA A 277 10.12 9.33 5.72
CA ALA A 277 9.03 9.56 6.65
C ALA A 277 7.78 10.14 5.99
N TRP A 278 6.64 9.76 6.54
CA TRP A 278 5.32 10.22 6.10
C TRP A 278 4.28 10.02 7.22
N GLN A 279 3.17 10.74 7.10
CA GLN A 279 1.99 10.52 7.93
C GLN A 279 1.14 9.40 7.31
N ASP A 280 0.94 8.29 8.01
CA ASP A 280 -0.01 7.27 7.55
C ASP A 280 -1.44 7.74 7.85
N GLN A 281 -2.16 8.13 6.80
CA GLN A 281 -3.53 8.64 6.89
C GLN A 281 -4.56 7.56 7.27
N LYS A 282 -4.16 6.29 7.36
CA LYS A 282 -5.01 5.19 7.81
C LYS A 282 -4.89 4.94 9.32
N SER A 283 -3.67 4.93 9.86
CA SER A 283 -3.42 4.77 11.30
C SER A 283 -3.38 6.10 12.06
N ASN A 284 -3.25 7.22 11.34
CA ASN A 284 -3.01 8.56 11.87
C ASN A 284 -1.71 8.66 12.69
N GLU A 285 -0.67 7.93 12.26
CA GLU A 285 0.64 7.90 12.90
C GLU A 285 1.72 8.40 11.95
N PHE A 286 2.62 9.24 12.46
CA PHE A 286 3.81 9.67 11.75
C PHE A 286 4.92 8.65 11.97
N ASN A 287 5.42 8.08 10.88
CA ASN A 287 6.44 7.04 10.97
C ASN A 287 7.70 7.48 10.23
N ILE A 288 8.85 7.26 10.87
CA ILE A 288 10.17 7.43 10.27
C ILE A 288 10.78 6.04 10.10
N TYR A 289 11.24 5.76 8.88
CA TYR A 289 11.91 4.53 8.53
C TYR A 289 13.37 4.83 8.18
N GLU A 290 14.30 4.20 8.88
CA GLU A 290 15.73 4.29 8.57
C GLU A 290 16.06 3.30 7.45
N ILE A 291 16.71 3.78 6.38
CA ILE A 291 17.06 3.00 5.20
C ILE A 291 18.58 2.91 5.10
N ASN A 292 19.12 1.71 5.31
CA ASN A 292 20.56 1.45 5.25
C ASN A 292 20.92 0.47 4.12
N SER A 293 19.94 -0.26 3.59
CA SER A 293 20.12 -1.29 2.57
C SER A 293 18.99 -1.30 1.53
N GLU A 294 19.24 -1.96 0.40
CA GLU A 294 18.21 -2.20 -0.63
C GLU A 294 17.07 -3.09 -0.13
N ASP A 295 17.34 -3.98 0.83
CA ASP A 295 16.30 -4.83 1.44
C ASP A 295 15.34 -3.98 2.30
N ASP A 296 15.87 -3.03 3.09
CA ASP A 296 15.06 -2.08 3.85
C ASP A 296 14.17 -1.25 2.91
N LEU A 297 14.73 -0.83 1.77
CA LEU A 297 13.99 -0.11 0.75
C LEU A 297 12.87 -0.95 0.13
N ALA A 298 13.12 -2.24 -0.15
CA ALA A 298 12.10 -3.14 -0.68
C ALA A 298 10.88 -3.25 0.26
N ASP A 299 11.12 -3.38 1.57
CA ASP A 299 10.05 -3.42 2.58
C ASP A 299 9.28 -2.10 2.67
N ILE A 300 9.98 -0.97 2.52
CA ILE A 300 9.37 0.36 2.54
C ILE A 300 8.54 0.61 1.30
N ILE A 301 8.97 0.15 0.12
CA ILE A 301 8.18 0.22 -1.13
C ILE A 301 6.81 -0.43 -0.93
N LEU A 302 6.73 -1.58 -0.26
CA LEU A 302 5.44 -2.24 0.01
C LEU A 302 4.48 -1.36 0.82
N LYS A 303 5.02 -0.64 1.81
CA LYS A 303 4.24 0.29 2.64
C LYS A 303 3.83 1.52 1.84
N LEU A 304 4.75 2.05 1.05
CA LEU A 304 4.56 3.23 0.22
C LEU A 304 3.48 3.00 -0.85
N LEU A 305 3.45 1.82 -1.48
CA LEU A 305 2.39 1.43 -2.43
C LEU A 305 1.02 1.20 -1.77
N SER A 306 0.96 1.09 -0.44
CA SER A 306 -0.28 0.87 0.31
C SER A 306 -0.85 2.16 0.92
N LEU A 307 -0.23 3.32 0.65
CA LEU A 307 -0.64 4.60 1.23
C LEU A 307 -1.98 5.09 0.67
N GLN A 308 -2.60 6.00 1.41
CA GLN A 308 -3.78 6.75 0.98
C GLN A 308 -3.49 8.23 1.15
N ILE A 309 -3.69 9.01 0.10
CA ILE A 309 -3.60 10.47 0.17
C ILE A 309 -4.99 11.00 0.54
N LYS A 310 -5.06 11.80 1.60
CA LYS A 310 -6.31 12.34 2.13
C LYS A 310 -6.18 13.81 2.48
N VAL A 311 -7.33 14.42 2.77
CA VAL A 311 -7.36 15.76 3.34
C VAL A 311 -6.86 15.68 4.79
N ASP A 312 -5.84 16.48 5.09
CA ASP A 312 -5.24 16.62 6.42
C ASP A 312 -5.14 18.12 6.73
N GLU A 313 -5.56 18.51 7.93
CA GLU A 313 -5.49 19.91 8.37
C GLU A 313 -4.04 20.37 8.61
N ILE A 314 -3.13 19.43 8.79
CA ILE A 314 -1.73 19.66 9.16
C ILE A 314 -0.83 19.26 7.99
N SER A 315 0.14 20.11 7.65
CA SER A 315 1.11 19.80 6.58
C SER A 315 2.09 18.70 7.00
N CYS A 316 2.67 17.98 6.04
CA CYS A 316 3.66 16.93 6.32
C CYS A 316 4.88 17.44 7.14
N LEU A 317 5.33 18.66 6.87
CA LEU A 317 6.41 19.32 7.62
C LEU A 317 6.01 19.66 9.05
N GLU A 318 4.77 20.09 9.30
CA GLU A 318 4.26 20.30 10.65
C GLU A 318 4.18 19.00 11.45
N HIS A 319 3.73 17.90 10.83
CA HIS A 319 3.75 16.57 11.47
C HIS A 319 5.17 16.16 11.88
N TYR A 320 6.15 16.42 11.02
CA TYR A 320 7.56 16.20 11.35
C TYR A 320 8.00 17.05 12.56
N MET A 321 7.76 18.36 12.54
CA MET A 321 8.16 19.27 13.64
C MET A 321 7.47 18.96 14.97
N LYS A 322 6.23 18.49 14.93
CA LYS A 322 5.47 18.13 16.15
C LYS A 322 5.97 16.85 16.79
N ASN A 323 6.36 15.88 15.96
CA ASN A 323 6.73 14.53 16.42
C ASN A 323 8.24 14.38 16.65
N CYS A 324 9.07 15.18 15.96
CA CYS A 324 10.53 15.19 16.11
C CYS A 324 10.97 16.46 16.83
N LYS A 325 11.33 16.33 18.11
CA LYS A 325 11.74 17.47 18.95
C LYS A 325 13.21 17.85 18.81
N ASP A 326 14.07 16.94 18.35
CA ASP A 326 15.53 17.08 18.41
C ASP A 326 16.22 17.16 17.04
N HIS A 327 15.53 17.64 16.00
CA HIS A 327 16.14 18.00 14.70
C HIS A 327 17.17 16.99 14.16
N ASP A 328 16.86 15.69 14.25
CA ASP A 328 17.77 14.57 13.98
C ASP A 328 18.39 14.55 12.57
N PHE A 329 17.97 15.41 11.64
CA PHE A 329 18.40 15.42 10.24
C PHE A 329 18.91 16.78 9.78
N SER A 330 20.06 16.79 9.08
CA SER A 330 20.70 18.02 8.58
C SER A 330 20.05 18.60 7.32
N ASN A 331 19.60 17.74 6.39
CA ASN A 331 18.93 18.11 5.16
C ASN A 331 17.58 17.38 5.04
N ILE A 332 16.53 18.11 4.64
CA ILE A 332 15.18 17.56 4.45
C ILE A 332 14.78 17.69 2.98
N LEU A 333 14.49 16.58 2.32
CA LEU A 333 13.94 16.51 0.97
C LEU A 333 12.43 16.27 1.08
N CYS A 334 11.60 17.28 0.84
CA CYS A 334 10.15 17.19 0.94
C CYS A 334 9.51 16.99 -0.44
N VAL A 335 8.92 15.83 -0.70
CA VAL A 335 8.18 15.53 -1.94
C VAL A 335 6.70 15.82 -1.70
N SER A 336 6.16 16.84 -2.36
CA SER A 336 4.80 17.33 -2.12
C SER A 336 4.12 17.79 -3.40
N PRO A 337 2.79 17.64 -3.53
CA PRO A 337 2.03 18.21 -4.65
C PRO A 337 1.70 19.69 -4.43
N VAL A 338 1.82 20.18 -3.19
CA VAL A 338 1.54 21.57 -2.79
C VAL A 338 2.73 22.11 -2.03
N VAL A 339 3.06 23.38 -2.26
CA VAL A 339 4.14 24.06 -1.55
C VAL A 339 3.77 24.17 -0.06
N PRO A 340 4.60 23.66 0.86
CA PRO A 340 4.38 23.84 2.30
C PRO A 340 4.35 25.32 2.68
N PRO A 341 3.64 25.71 3.75
CA PRO A 341 3.64 27.09 4.24
C PRO A 341 5.06 27.66 4.43
N SER A 342 5.32 28.85 3.87
CA SER A 342 6.65 29.50 3.87
C SER A 342 7.23 29.72 5.27
N GLU A 343 6.38 29.78 6.31
CA GLU A 343 6.80 29.89 7.71
C GLU A 343 7.60 28.66 8.17
N LEU A 344 7.28 27.46 7.66
CA LEU A 344 7.95 26.21 8.02
C LEU A 344 9.28 26.00 7.28
N LEU A 345 9.44 26.67 6.13
CA LEU A 345 10.62 26.59 5.27
C LEU A 345 11.82 27.38 5.82
N GLN A 346 11.68 28.08 6.95
CA GLN A 346 12.73 28.92 7.53
C GLN A 346 13.64 28.19 8.54
N TYR A 347 13.22 27.03 9.02
CA TYR A 347 13.84 26.38 10.18
C TYR A 347 15.05 25.48 9.84
N GLN A 348 15.08 24.82 8.67
CA GLN A 348 16.17 23.92 8.24
C GLN A 348 16.46 24.04 6.73
N ARG A 349 17.57 23.46 6.25
CA ARG A 349 17.82 23.30 4.80
C ARG A 349 16.83 22.29 4.23
N THR A 350 15.71 22.81 3.73
CA THR A 350 14.62 22.02 3.16
C THR A 350 14.61 22.20 1.65
N THR A 351 14.80 21.13 0.89
CA THR A 351 14.55 21.15 -0.55
C THR A 351 13.17 20.58 -0.80
N VAL A 352 12.27 21.39 -1.36
CA VAL A 352 10.91 20.95 -1.69
C VAL A 352 10.87 20.56 -3.15
N LEU A 353 10.56 19.29 -3.40
CA LEU A 353 10.35 18.73 -4.73
C LEU A 353 8.84 18.82 -5.00
N LEU A 354 8.45 19.90 -5.69
CA LEU A 354 7.05 20.17 -6.01
C LEU A 354 6.66 19.35 -7.24
N VAL A 355 5.79 18.36 -7.07
CA VAL A 355 5.38 17.49 -8.18
C VAL A 355 4.14 18.06 -8.87
N GLU A 356 4.32 18.55 -10.09
CA GLU A 356 3.27 19.12 -10.93
C GLU A 356 3.00 18.25 -12.17
N LYS A 357 1.82 18.40 -12.76
CA LYS A 357 1.43 17.70 -14.00
C LYS A 357 2.28 18.13 -15.19
N GLU A 358 2.44 19.43 -15.35
CA GLU A 358 3.30 20.08 -16.34
C GLU A 358 4.16 21.08 -15.58
N LYS A 359 5.44 21.22 -15.96
CA LYS A 359 6.36 22.13 -15.29
C LYS A 359 5.94 23.57 -15.60
N THR A 360 5.31 24.22 -14.63
CA THR A 360 4.77 25.58 -14.83
C THR A 360 5.74 26.67 -14.39
N GLN A 361 6.70 26.31 -13.52
CA GLN A 361 7.63 27.25 -12.88
C GLN A 361 9.08 26.77 -13.00
N GLU A 362 10.03 27.71 -12.99
CA GLU A 362 11.47 27.41 -12.85
C GLU A 362 11.83 27.26 -11.36
N VAL A 363 13.01 26.70 -11.05
CA VAL A 363 13.49 26.56 -9.66
C VAL A 363 13.50 27.93 -8.98
N TYR A 364 12.88 28.02 -7.81
CA TYR A 364 12.83 29.25 -7.04
C TYR A 364 13.14 29.00 -5.56
N GLU A 365 13.78 29.98 -4.93
CA GLU A 365 14.08 29.95 -3.50
C GLU A 365 12.96 30.65 -2.72
N ASP A 366 12.43 30.00 -1.69
CA ASP A 366 11.52 30.61 -0.71
C ASP A 366 12.16 30.52 0.68
N GLY A 367 12.78 31.61 1.14
CA GLY A 367 13.51 31.66 2.40
C GLY A 367 14.82 30.88 2.37
N LYS A 368 14.93 29.81 3.18
CA LYS A 368 16.08 28.88 3.20
C LYS A 368 15.82 27.60 2.41
N ALA A 369 14.64 27.49 1.78
CA ALA A 369 14.23 26.32 1.03
C ALA A 369 14.39 26.54 -0.48
N GLU A 370 14.92 25.51 -1.16
CA GLU A 370 14.99 25.45 -2.62
C GLU A 370 13.77 24.67 -3.10
N ILE A 371 12.90 25.30 -3.89
CA ILE A 371 11.70 24.67 -4.46
C ILE A 371 12.00 24.30 -5.91
N ILE A 372 12.02 23.00 -6.17
CA ILE A 372 12.34 22.43 -7.48
C ILE A 372 11.06 21.77 -8.02
N PRO A 373 10.41 22.35 -9.03
CA PRO A 373 9.24 21.76 -9.66
C PRO A 373 9.63 20.61 -10.62
N PHE A 374 8.94 19.48 -10.49
CA PHE A 374 9.13 18.25 -11.27
C PHE A 374 7.86 17.85 -11.99
N SER A 375 8.02 17.32 -13.20
CA SER A 375 6.97 16.56 -13.91
C SER A 375 7.49 15.17 -14.23
N SER A 376 6.57 14.22 -14.47
CA SER A 376 6.91 12.84 -14.86
C SER A 376 7.88 12.78 -16.05
N ASP A 377 7.80 13.76 -16.95
CA ASP A 377 8.55 13.76 -18.21
C ASP A 377 9.95 14.40 -18.05
N SER A 378 10.15 15.23 -17.03
CA SER A 378 11.43 15.90 -16.71
C SER A 378 12.21 15.24 -15.58
N MET A 379 11.62 14.24 -14.91
CA MET A 379 12.13 13.58 -13.70
C MET A 379 13.61 13.17 -13.80
N LYS A 380 14.04 12.54 -14.90
CA LYS A 380 15.44 12.09 -15.08
C LYS A 380 16.44 13.25 -15.15
N THR A 381 16.06 14.35 -15.80
CA THR A 381 16.95 15.49 -16.04
C THR A 381 17.04 16.40 -14.82
N ASP A 382 15.92 16.59 -14.13
CA ASP A 382 15.83 17.48 -12.98
C ASP A 382 16.44 16.84 -11.71
N LEU A 383 16.36 15.51 -11.55
CA LEU A 383 16.98 14.81 -10.42
C LEU A 383 18.52 14.90 -10.42
N LEU A 384 19.14 15.05 -11.60
CA LEU A 384 20.58 15.25 -11.76
C LEU A 384 21.06 16.62 -11.24
N ASN A 385 20.16 17.60 -11.14
CA ASN A 385 20.49 18.97 -10.76
C ASN A 385 20.23 19.26 -9.27
N ILE A 386 19.65 18.32 -8.52
CA ILE A 386 19.39 18.50 -7.09
C ILE A 386 20.72 18.58 -6.34
N ARG A 387 20.90 19.65 -5.57
CA ARG A 387 21.98 19.79 -4.60
C ARG A 387 21.51 19.21 -3.27
N ILE A 388 22.14 18.12 -2.83
CA ILE A 388 21.91 17.46 -1.53
C ILE A 388 22.96 17.93 -0.52
#